data_AF-L1Q3V4-F1
#
_entry.id   AF-L1Q3V4-F1
#
_cell.length_a   1.000
_cell.length_b   1.000
_cell.length_c   1.000
_cell.angle_alpha   90.00
_cell.angle_beta   90.00
_cell.angle_gamma   90.00
#
_symmetry.space_group_name_H-M   'P 1'
#
loop_
_entity.id
_entity.type
_entity.pdbx_description
1 polymer ?
#
loop_
_entity_poly.entity_id
_entity_poly.type
_entity_poly.pdbx_seq_one_letter_code
_entity_poly.pdbx_strand_id
1 'polypeptide(L)'
;MLKITLNKAYGVLKNNEGVPQGKVELGSRIPINKSRGCFYMKKKGITLLEVIITMSIMLLIMSLVYPIFLSGSKNLIKSDMETTLQMDATAIENKISEILTQSKGIESVFEIENVNSSDTENIVLSEEKNSENTVNNIGKLEVKVPKDEDIDNDKSYIFKLERVDRRDNKNIYSISIDDGQPLSKYVEAFSIESMDDKKLVDAIYVKVKINLYYKKGITVVEHPIESIITFRNE
;
A
#
# COMPACT_ATOMS: atom_id res chain seq x y z
N MET A 1 -46.83 -2.98 -31.13
CA MET A 1 -47.24 -4.37 -31.44
C MET A 1 -47.91 -4.96 -30.19
N LEU A 2 -48.80 -5.96 -30.33
CA LEU A 2 -49.72 -6.50 -29.30
C LEU A 2 -49.04 -6.97 -27.98
N LYS A 3 -49.60 -6.69 -26.77
CA LYS A 3 -50.58 -7.48 -25.95
C LYS A 3 -50.05 -8.87 -25.45
N ILE A 4 -50.36 -9.43 -24.27
CA ILE A 4 -51.11 -9.03 -23.06
C ILE A 4 -50.72 -9.92 -21.85
N THR A 5 -50.67 -9.30 -20.66
CA THR A 5 -51.14 -9.69 -19.30
C THR A 5 -51.51 -11.14 -18.91
N LEU A 6 -51.16 -11.52 -17.67
CA LEU A 6 -52.00 -12.25 -16.68
C LEU A 6 -51.22 -12.37 -15.33
N ASN A 7 -51.79 -12.38 -14.12
CA ASN A 7 -52.76 -11.56 -13.39
C ASN A 7 -52.66 -12.03 -11.91
N LYS A 8 -52.85 -11.16 -10.92
CA LYS A 8 -52.70 -11.48 -9.49
C LYS A 8 -54.07 -11.93 -8.93
N ALA A 9 -54.16 -13.12 -8.34
CA ALA A 9 -55.39 -13.60 -7.69
C ALA A 9 -55.12 -14.02 -6.24
N TYR A 10 -55.72 -13.30 -5.29
CA TYR A 10 -55.75 -13.67 -3.88
C TYR A 10 -56.78 -14.78 -3.62
N GLY A 11 -56.41 -15.81 -2.86
CA GLY A 11 -57.35 -16.78 -2.28
C GLY A 11 -57.74 -16.36 -0.87
N VAL A 12 -59.01 -15.99 -0.68
CA VAL A 12 -59.56 -15.55 0.62
C VAL A 12 -59.98 -16.75 1.46
N LEU A 13 -59.52 -16.81 2.72
CA LEU A 13 -60.13 -17.66 3.75
C LEU A 13 -61.12 -16.82 4.56
N LYS A 14 -62.42 -17.07 4.37
CA LYS A 14 -63.48 -16.62 5.29
C LYS A 14 -63.84 -17.78 6.22
N ASN A 15 -63.95 -17.48 7.52
CA ASN A 15 -64.62 -18.33 8.51
C ASN A 15 -65.80 -17.55 9.12
N ASN A 16 -66.71 -18.30 9.76
CA ASN A 16 -67.94 -17.88 10.44
C ASN A 16 -69.05 -17.52 9.42
N GLU A 17 -70.28 -18.02 9.53
CA GLU A 17 -71.05 -18.38 10.74
C GLU A 17 -71.75 -19.76 10.62
N GLY A 18 -72.13 -20.39 11.76
CA GLY A 18 -73.12 -21.49 11.80
C GLY A 18 -72.60 -22.93 11.98
N VAL A 19 -72.46 -23.36 13.25
CA VAL A 19 -72.41 -24.78 13.70
C VAL A 19 -73.86 -25.33 13.68
N PRO A 20 -74.21 -26.64 13.48
CA PRO A 20 -73.45 -27.89 13.74
C PRO A 20 -73.56 -28.95 12.59
N GLN A 21 -73.20 -30.25 12.69
CA GLN A 21 -72.59 -31.15 13.70
C GLN A 21 -71.49 -32.02 13.02
N GLY A 22 -70.74 -32.82 13.80
CA GLY A 22 -70.18 -34.11 13.32
C GLY A 22 -68.70 -34.36 13.62
N LYS A 23 -68.42 -35.44 14.36
CA LYS A 23 -67.09 -35.91 14.82
C LYS A 23 -65.96 -35.78 13.78
N VAL A 24 -64.80 -35.32 14.24
CA VAL A 24 -63.51 -35.59 13.59
C VAL A 24 -63.09 -37.03 13.89
N GLU A 25 -62.92 -37.85 12.86
CA GLU A 25 -62.09 -39.06 12.94
C GLU A 25 -60.92 -38.94 11.95
N LEU A 26 -59.69 -38.98 12.48
CA LEU A 26 -58.48 -39.12 11.67
C LEU A 26 -58.43 -40.55 11.11
N GLY A 27 -58.34 -40.73 9.79
CA GLY A 27 -58.05 -42.08 9.29
C GLY A 27 -58.24 -42.43 7.82
N SER A 28 -58.33 -41.51 6.86
CA SER A 28 -58.57 -41.86 5.45
C SER A 28 -57.32 -41.75 4.58
N ARG A 29 -56.52 -42.83 4.50
CA ARG A 29 -55.47 -42.95 3.47
C ARG A 29 -56.13 -43.11 2.09
N ILE A 30 -55.94 -42.13 1.21
CA ILE A 30 -56.34 -42.23 -0.20
C ILE A 30 -55.36 -43.19 -0.91
N PRO A 31 -55.79 -44.34 -1.45
CA PRO A 31 -54.91 -45.22 -2.21
C PRO A 31 -54.66 -44.61 -3.60
N ILE A 32 -53.43 -44.19 -3.87
CA ILE A 32 -53.05 -43.70 -5.21
C ILE A 32 -53.04 -44.88 -6.18
N ASN A 33 -53.80 -44.76 -7.27
CA ASN A 33 -54.04 -45.81 -8.24
C ASN A 33 -52.73 -46.22 -8.96
N LYS A 34 -52.47 -47.53 -9.03
CA LYS A 34 -51.28 -48.13 -9.61
C LYS A 34 -51.44 -48.28 -11.12
N SER A 35 -50.74 -47.47 -11.93
CA SER A 35 -50.60 -47.80 -13.35
C SER A 35 -49.33 -47.30 -14.06
N ARG A 36 -48.74 -48.27 -14.79
CA ARG A 36 -47.79 -48.17 -15.91
C ARG A 36 -46.34 -47.82 -15.57
N GLY A 37 -45.44 -48.66 -16.10
CA GLY A 37 -44.01 -48.58 -15.86
C GLY A 37 -43.37 -47.42 -16.62
N CYS A 38 -42.90 -46.44 -15.87
CA CYS A 38 -41.82 -45.57 -16.33
C CYS A 38 -40.50 -46.31 -16.10
N PHE A 39 -39.65 -46.42 -17.12
CA PHE A 39 -38.27 -46.88 -16.95
C PHE A 39 -37.50 -45.81 -16.17
N TYR A 40 -37.44 -45.98 -14.85
CA TYR A 40 -36.61 -45.15 -13.99
C TYR A 40 -35.14 -45.47 -14.28
N MET A 41 -34.47 -44.60 -15.04
CA MET A 41 -33.01 -44.50 -14.93
C MET A 41 -32.72 -44.15 -13.47
N LYS A 42 -32.12 -45.07 -12.71
CA LYS A 42 -31.68 -44.81 -11.33
C LYS A 42 -30.68 -43.67 -11.37
N LYS A 43 -31.14 -42.44 -11.09
CA LYS A 43 -30.26 -41.35 -10.71
C LYS A 43 -29.53 -41.82 -9.45
N LYS A 44 -28.23 -42.11 -9.57
CA LYS A 44 -27.39 -42.44 -8.43
C LYS A 44 -27.38 -41.21 -7.52
N GLY A 45 -28.12 -41.27 -6.42
CA GLY A 45 -28.04 -40.24 -5.38
C GLY A 45 -26.68 -40.31 -4.72
N ILE A 46 -26.06 -39.15 -4.50
CA ILE A 46 -24.80 -39.04 -3.76
C ILE A 46 -25.04 -39.60 -2.36
N THR A 47 -24.18 -40.52 -1.91
CA THR A 47 -24.33 -41.12 -0.59
C THR A 47 -23.66 -40.26 0.49
N LEU A 48 -24.15 -40.27 1.73
CA LEU A 48 -23.55 -39.50 2.82
C LEU A 48 -22.06 -39.87 3.04
N LEU A 49 -21.73 -41.16 2.86
CA LEU A 49 -20.36 -41.67 2.96
C LEU A 49 -19.43 -41.05 1.90
N GLU A 50 -19.92 -40.90 0.67
CA GLU A 50 -19.19 -40.29 -0.45
C GLU A 50 -18.91 -38.81 -0.20
N VAL A 51 -19.86 -38.08 0.42
CA VAL A 51 -19.65 -36.68 0.87
C VAL A 51 -18.55 -36.60 1.94
N ILE A 52 -18.56 -37.48 2.94
CA ILE A 52 -17.55 -37.48 4.01
C ILE A 52 -16.15 -37.78 3.44
N ILE A 53 -16.03 -38.76 2.53
CA ILE A 53 -14.77 -39.13 1.89
C ILE A 53 -14.24 -37.98 1.03
N THR A 54 -15.09 -37.36 0.20
CA THR A 54 -14.69 -36.25 -0.68
C THR A 54 -14.30 -35.01 0.11
N MET A 55 -15.02 -34.65 1.18
CA MET A 55 -14.60 -33.56 2.08
C MET A 55 -13.26 -33.84 2.76
N SER A 56 -13.01 -35.08 3.20
CA SER A 56 -11.74 -35.46 3.82
C SER A 56 -10.55 -35.31 2.85
N ILE A 57 -10.72 -35.77 1.60
CA ILE A 57 -9.70 -35.61 0.55
C ILE A 57 -9.49 -34.13 0.20
N MET A 58 -10.57 -33.35 0.12
CA MET A 58 -10.49 -31.91 -0.16
C MET A 58 -9.71 -31.14 0.92
N LEU A 59 -9.89 -31.48 2.20
CA LEU A 59 -9.14 -30.87 3.31
C LEU A 59 -7.64 -31.20 3.24
N LEU A 60 -7.29 -32.44 2.91
CA LEU A 60 -5.88 -32.83 2.70
C LEU A 60 -5.23 -32.05 1.56
N ILE A 61 -5.92 -31.89 0.43
CA ILE A 61 -5.43 -31.10 -0.71
C ILE A 61 -5.28 -29.62 -0.31
N MET A 62 -6.28 -29.03 0.33
CA MET A 62 -6.22 -27.63 0.79
C MET A 62 -5.07 -27.40 1.78
N SER A 63 -4.80 -28.34 2.68
CA SER A 63 -3.68 -28.25 3.63
C SER A 63 -2.31 -28.19 2.95
N LEU A 64 -2.16 -28.77 1.75
CA LEU A 64 -0.91 -28.75 0.97
C LEU A 64 -0.82 -27.52 0.05
N VAL A 65 -1.95 -27.10 -0.55
CA VAL A 65 -2.00 -25.98 -1.49
C VAL A 65 -2.00 -24.61 -0.79
N TYR A 66 -2.65 -24.48 0.37
CA TYR A 66 -2.80 -23.20 1.05
C TYR A 66 -1.46 -22.52 1.44
N PRO A 67 -0.45 -23.22 1.98
CA PRO A 67 0.87 -22.62 2.26
C PRO A 67 1.57 -22.10 0.99
N ILE A 68 1.39 -22.78 -0.14
CA ILE A 68 1.95 -22.35 -1.44
C ILE A 68 1.27 -21.07 -1.92
N PHE A 69 -0.05 -21.00 -1.85
CA PHE A 69 -0.83 -19.79 -2.20
C PHE A 69 -0.49 -18.59 -1.30
N LEU A 70 -0.36 -18.82 0.01
CA LEU A 70 0.01 -17.78 0.97
C LEU A 70 1.45 -17.29 0.75
N SER A 71 2.38 -18.20 0.44
CA SER A 71 3.78 -17.84 0.13
C SER A 71 3.90 -17.10 -1.20
N GLY A 72 3.18 -17.58 -2.24
CA GLY A 72 3.15 -16.93 -3.55
C GLY A 72 2.55 -15.53 -3.50
N SER A 73 1.41 -15.34 -2.84
CA SER A 73 0.82 -14.01 -2.66
C SER A 73 1.72 -13.07 -1.84
N LYS A 74 2.37 -13.56 -0.77
CA LYS A 74 3.37 -12.78 -0.02
C LYS A 74 4.56 -12.35 -0.88
N ASN A 75 5.08 -13.25 -1.71
CA ASN A 75 6.22 -12.99 -2.58
C ASN A 75 5.88 -12.01 -3.72
N LEU A 76 4.68 -12.11 -4.31
CA LEU A 76 4.19 -11.13 -5.29
C LEU A 76 4.08 -9.73 -4.66
N ILE A 77 3.42 -9.62 -3.50
CA ILE A 77 3.33 -8.37 -2.75
C ILE A 77 4.72 -7.80 -2.44
N LYS A 78 5.67 -8.66 -2.02
CA LYS A 78 7.05 -8.26 -1.75
C LYS A 78 7.74 -7.74 -3.04
N SER A 79 7.60 -8.45 -4.16
CA SER A 79 8.17 -8.06 -5.45
C SER A 79 7.61 -6.72 -5.94
N ASP A 80 6.29 -6.51 -5.85
CA ASP A 80 5.65 -5.24 -6.21
C ASP A 80 6.21 -4.08 -5.35
N MET A 81 6.40 -4.31 -4.05
CA MET A 81 6.97 -3.32 -3.13
C MET A 81 8.45 -3.05 -3.43
N GLU A 82 9.26 -4.08 -3.71
CA GLU A 82 10.67 -3.93 -4.11
C GLU A 82 10.79 -3.15 -5.42
N THR A 83 9.99 -3.47 -6.44
CA THR A 83 9.97 -2.73 -7.71
C THR A 83 9.51 -1.28 -7.52
N THR A 84 8.50 -1.03 -6.67
CA THR A 84 8.06 0.34 -6.34
C THR A 84 9.21 1.14 -5.71
N LEU A 85 9.87 0.57 -4.69
CA LEU A 85 10.98 1.26 -4.02
C LEU A 85 12.19 1.46 -4.95
N GLN A 86 12.49 0.53 -5.85
CA GLN A 86 13.57 0.69 -6.83
C GLN A 86 13.27 1.79 -7.86
N MET A 87 12.02 1.92 -8.31
CA MET A 87 11.60 3.00 -9.22
C MET A 87 11.70 4.37 -8.52
N ASP A 88 11.17 4.49 -7.31
CA ASP A 88 11.27 5.69 -6.48
C ASP A 88 12.73 6.05 -6.18
N ALA A 89 13.56 5.06 -5.84
CA ALA A 89 14.98 5.23 -5.59
C ALA A 89 15.72 5.76 -6.81
N THR A 90 15.47 5.17 -7.98
CA THR A 90 16.06 5.60 -9.26
C THR A 90 15.61 7.04 -9.60
N ALA A 91 14.37 7.40 -9.33
CA ALA A 91 13.86 8.77 -9.55
C ALA A 91 14.54 9.79 -8.62
N ILE A 92 14.70 9.44 -7.34
CA ILE A 92 15.40 10.25 -6.35
C ILE A 92 16.88 10.41 -6.71
N GLU A 93 17.59 9.31 -6.96
CA GLU A 93 19.03 9.31 -7.28
C GLU A 93 19.33 10.14 -8.53
N ASN A 94 18.56 9.96 -9.61
CA ASN A 94 18.72 10.75 -10.83
C ASN A 94 18.54 12.25 -10.56
N LYS A 95 17.52 12.63 -9.78
CA LYS A 95 17.22 14.06 -9.51
C LYS A 95 18.18 14.70 -8.53
N ILE A 96 18.63 13.97 -7.51
CA ILE A 96 19.68 14.41 -6.59
C ILE A 96 21.00 14.55 -7.38
N SER A 97 21.38 13.57 -8.18
CA SER A 97 22.60 13.61 -9.00
C SER A 97 22.57 14.78 -10.01
N GLU A 98 21.45 14.97 -10.73
CA GLU A 98 21.25 16.07 -11.68
C GLU A 98 21.42 17.45 -11.04
N ILE A 99 20.77 17.69 -9.89
CA ILE A 99 20.80 19.01 -9.22
C ILE A 99 22.12 19.22 -8.47
N LEU A 100 22.55 18.25 -7.64
CA LEU A 100 23.73 18.42 -6.79
C LEU A 100 25.01 18.48 -7.64
N THR A 101 25.18 17.64 -8.67
CA THR A 101 26.39 17.69 -9.52
C THR A 101 26.52 19.00 -10.30
N GLN A 102 25.41 19.66 -10.62
CA GLN A 102 25.43 20.98 -11.28
C GLN A 102 25.60 22.15 -10.31
N SER A 103 25.39 21.93 -9.00
CA SER A 103 25.36 22.98 -8.00
C SER A 103 26.75 23.46 -7.57
N LYS A 104 26.80 24.70 -7.07
CA LYS A 104 28.00 25.31 -6.47
C LYS A 104 28.32 24.77 -5.07
N GLY A 105 27.35 24.13 -4.42
CA GLY A 105 27.43 23.67 -3.04
C GLY A 105 26.08 23.78 -2.33
N ILE A 106 26.08 23.39 -1.05
CA ILE A 106 24.92 23.45 -0.17
C ILE A 106 24.77 24.87 0.37
N GLU A 107 23.57 25.44 0.26
CA GLU A 107 23.27 26.76 0.83
C GLU A 107 22.85 26.64 2.30
N SER A 108 21.88 25.76 2.59
CA SER A 108 21.33 25.58 3.94
C SER A 108 20.83 24.14 4.15
N VAL A 109 20.85 23.66 5.39
CA VAL A 109 20.28 22.37 5.79
C VAL A 109 19.47 22.51 7.08
N PHE A 110 18.25 22.01 7.05
CA PHE A 110 17.34 21.95 8.20
C PHE A 110 17.07 20.48 8.54
N GLU A 111 17.31 20.10 9.80
CA GLU A 111 17.08 18.74 10.33
C GLU A 111 15.66 18.62 10.89
N ILE A 112 15.08 17.42 10.86
CA ILE A 112 13.80 17.13 11.52
C ILE A 112 14.08 16.79 12.98
N GLU A 113 13.64 17.65 13.88
CA GLU A 113 13.63 17.32 15.30
C GLU A 113 12.59 16.21 15.55
N ASN A 114 13.07 15.07 16.07
CA ASN A 114 12.22 13.94 16.43
C ASN A 114 11.57 14.20 17.80
N VAL A 115 10.68 15.19 17.84
CA VAL A 115 9.91 15.54 19.03
C VAL A 115 9.01 14.37 19.38
N ASN A 116 9.30 13.71 20.51
CA ASN A 116 8.51 12.61 21.06
C ASN A 116 7.19 13.13 21.67
N SER A 117 6.31 13.69 20.84
CA SER A 117 4.98 14.14 21.21
C SER A 117 3.91 13.37 20.44
N SER A 118 2.87 12.95 21.17
CA SER A 118 1.67 12.29 20.64
C SER A 118 0.82 13.17 19.73
N ASP A 119 1.19 14.45 19.60
CA ASP A 119 0.30 15.51 19.16
C ASP A 119 0.76 16.04 17.80
N THR A 120 -0.07 15.75 16.79
CA THR A 120 -0.31 16.52 15.55
C THR A 120 0.88 17.09 14.77
N GLU A 121 1.15 16.43 13.63
CA GLU A 121 1.32 17.02 12.27
C GLU A 121 2.42 18.07 11.98
N ASN A 122 3.06 18.68 12.97
CA ASN A 122 4.11 19.65 12.74
C ASN A 122 5.49 18.98 12.63
N ILE A 123 6.06 18.99 11.43
CA ILE A 123 7.50 18.75 11.26
C ILE A 123 8.22 19.96 11.84
N VAL A 124 8.80 19.80 13.03
CA VAL A 124 9.70 20.81 13.58
C VAL A 124 11.01 20.71 12.81
N LEU A 125 11.15 21.58 11.81
CA LEU A 125 12.43 21.84 11.17
C LEU A 125 13.29 22.60 12.20
N SER A 126 14.35 21.95 12.69
CA SER A 126 15.34 22.62 13.52
C SER A 126 16.07 23.68 12.71
N GLU A 127 16.59 24.68 13.40
CA GLU A 127 17.29 25.81 12.80
C GLU A 127 18.50 25.37 11.95
N GLU A 128 18.85 26.24 11.00
CA GLU A 128 19.85 26.05 9.96
C GLU A 128 21.23 25.60 10.49
N LYS A 129 21.58 24.32 10.29
CA LYS A 129 22.81 23.70 10.81
C LYS A 129 24.04 23.94 9.92
N ASN A 130 24.45 25.19 9.78
CA ASN A 130 25.60 25.60 8.95
C ASN A 130 27.00 25.26 9.54
N SER A 131 27.16 24.20 10.34
CA SER A 131 28.45 23.90 11.00
C SER A 131 28.75 22.43 11.35
N GLU A 132 27.90 21.47 11.01
CA GLU A 132 28.22 20.04 11.18
C GLU A 132 28.72 19.41 9.87
N ASN A 133 29.62 18.42 9.97
CA ASN A 133 30.09 17.61 8.84
C ASN A 133 28.99 16.59 8.40
N THR A 134 28.16 16.15 9.35
CA THR A 134 27.08 15.19 9.12
C THR A 134 25.77 15.75 9.65
N VAL A 135 24.73 15.74 8.83
CA VAL A 135 23.35 16.04 9.26
C VAL A 135 22.47 14.83 8.99
N ASN A 136 21.76 14.39 10.02
CA ASN A 136 20.82 13.28 9.95
C ASN A 136 19.39 13.81 9.77
N ASN A 137 18.48 12.94 9.31
CA ASN A 137 17.04 13.23 9.19
C ASN A 137 16.72 14.62 8.60
N ILE A 138 17.32 14.96 7.46
CA ILE A 138 17.11 16.22 6.77
C ILE A 138 15.62 16.41 6.50
N GLY A 139 15.07 17.54 6.92
CA GLY A 139 13.71 17.97 6.61
C GLY A 139 13.64 18.88 5.40
N LYS A 140 14.69 19.68 5.20
CA LYS A 140 14.83 20.57 4.04
C LYS A 140 16.30 20.79 3.71
N LEU A 141 16.64 20.75 2.42
CA LEU A 141 17.99 21.01 1.89
C LEU A 141 17.88 22.01 0.73
N GLU A 142 18.58 23.14 0.83
CA GLU A 142 18.62 24.18 -0.21
C GLU A 142 19.99 24.22 -0.88
N VAL A 143 19.98 24.35 -2.21
CA VAL A 143 21.15 24.15 -3.06
C VAL A 143 21.14 25.14 -4.23
N LYS A 144 22.25 25.83 -4.47
CA LYS A 144 22.39 26.81 -5.55
C LYS A 144 23.00 26.21 -6.81
N VAL A 145 22.24 26.24 -7.90
CA VAL A 145 22.68 25.86 -9.25
C VAL A 145 22.86 27.13 -10.09
N PRO A 146 24.04 27.39 -10.67
CA PRO A 146 24.26 28.52 -11.56
C PRO A 146 23.45 28.34 -12.85
N LYS A 147 22.87 29.44 -13.35
CA LYS A 147 22.37 29.51 -14.72
C LYS A 147 23.54 29.86 -15.64
N ASP A 148 23.65 29.20 -16.79
CA ASP A 148 24.80 29.35 -17.69
C ASP A 148 24.91 30.72 -18.41
N GLU A 149 24.07 31.72 -18.10
CA GLU A 149 24.03 33.02 -18.79
C GLU A 149 24.11 34.28 -17.90
N ASP A 150 23.93 34.20 -16.56
CA ASP A 150 24.00 35.37 -15.65
C ASP A 150 24.62 35.01 -14.28
N ILE A 151 25.68 35.73 -13.90
CA ILE A 151 26.46 35.48 -12.66
C ILE A 151 25.66 35.75 -11.38
N ASP A 152 24.68 36.67 -11.42
CA ASP A 152 23.90 37.13 -10.27
C ASP A 152 22.55 36.41 -10.07
N ASN A 153 22.21 35.40 -10.88
CA ASN A 153 20.86 34.80 -10.91
C ASN A 153 20.87 33.27 -10.73
N ASP A 154 21.62 32.80 -9.72
CA ASP A 154 21.64 31.41 -9.26
C ASP A 154 20.21 30.91 -8.96
N LYS A 155 19.87 29.73 -9.50
CA LYS A 155 18.61 29.05 -9.17
C LYS A 155 18.81 28.22 -7.91
N SER A 156 18.10 28.58 -6.84
CA SER A 156 17.98 27.70 -5.67
C SER A 156 16.98 26.57 -5.98
N TYR A 157 17.33 25.35 -5.57
CA TYR A 157 16.46 24.18 -5.54
C TYR A 157 16.28 23.73 -4.09
N ILE A 158 15.05 23.39 -3.72
CA ILE A 158 14.69 23.00 -2.35
C ILE A 158 14.20 21.55 -2.34
N PHE A 159 14.98 20.64 -1.77
CA PHE A 159 14.48 19.32 -1.41
C PHE A 159 13.70 19.45 -0.10
N LYS A 160 12.43 19.05 -0.08
CA LYS A 160 11.55 19.10 1.10
C LYS A 160 11.11 17.69 1.48
N LEU A 161 11.04 17.41 2.78
CA LEU A 161 10.48 16.19 3.33
C LEU A 161 9.22 16.52 4.12
N GLU A 162 8.09 15.98 3.66
CA GLU A 162 6.78 16.15 4.29
C GLU A 162 6.33 14.83 4.91
N ARG A 163 5.82 14.85 6.15
CA ARG A 163 5.38 13.63 6.85
C ARG A 163 4.06 13.15 6.26
N VAL A 164 4.05 11.93 5.75
CA VAL A 164 2.87 11.30 5.15
C VAL A 164 2.17 10.37 6.15
N ASP A 165 2.93 9.66 6.98
CA ASP A 165 2.42 8.54 7.77
C ASP A 165 3.32 8.20 8.98
N ARG A 166 2.84 7.31 9.87
CA ARG A 166 3.62 6.69 10.95
C ARG A 166 3.37 5.18 10.97
N ARG A 167 4.37 4.38 10.63
CA ARG A 167 4.29 2.91 10.59
C ARG A 167 5.35 2.30 11.50
N ASP A 168 4.99 1.30 12.31
CA ASP A 168 5.93 0.59 13.20
C ASP A 168 6.80 1.50 14.07
N ASN A 169 6.20 2.59 14.58
CA ASN A 169 6.87 3.67 15.31
C ASN A 169 7.90 4.49 14.52
N LYS A 170 8.13 4.18 13.23
CA LYS A 170 8.88 5.01 12.27
C LYS A 170 7.97 6.10 11.68
N ASN A 171 8.50 7.30 11.45
CA ASN A 171 7.83 8.31 10.63
C ASN A 171 8.16 8.06 9.17
N ILE A 172 7.17 8.19 8.29
CA ILE A 172 7.34 8.03 6.84
C ILE A 172 7.06 9.37 6.17
N TYR A 173 8.01 9.80 5.34
CA TYR A 173 8.01 11.08 4.65
C TYR A 173 7.88 10.89 3.13
N SER A 174 7.38 11.93 2.47
CA SER A 174 7.53 12.12 1.03
C SER A 174 8.59 13.16 0.76
N ILE A 175 9.46 12.87 -0.21
CA ILE A 175 10.45 13.82 -0.72
C ILE A 175 9.90 14.50 -1.97
N SER A 176 9.89 15.83 -1.98
CA SER A 176 9.57 16.67 -3.14
C SER A 176 10.74 17.60 -3.46
N ILE A 177 10.77 18.10 -4.69
CA ILE A 177 11.68 19.17 -5.12
C ILE A 177 10.82 20.39 -5.42
N ASP A 178 11.19 21.51 -4.83
CA ASP A 178 10.47 22.78 -4.83
C ASP A 178 9.01 22.59 -4.36
N ASP A 179 8.02 22.99 -5.17
CA ASP A 179 6.58 22.72 -4.96
C ASP A 179 6.06 21.69 -5.99
N GLY A 180 6.94 20.79 -6.46
CA GLY A 180 6.64 19.75 -7.43
C GLY A 180 5.90 18.55 -6.85
N GLN A 181 5.58 17.58 -7.73
CA GLN A 181 5.05 16.29 -7.27
C GLN A 181 6.12 15.53 -6.45
N PRO A 182 5.73 14.79 -5.39
CA PRO A 182 6.67 14.02 -4.59
C PRO A 182 7.27 12.87 -5.41
N LEU A 183 8.59 12.71 -5.35
CA LEU A 183 9.33 11.66 -6.05
C LEU A 183 9.13 10.29 -5.38
N SER A 184 8.91 10.28 -4.07
CA SER A 184 8.52 9.11 -3.30
C SER A 184 7.64 9.51 -2.11
N LYS A 185 6.90 8.54 -1.56
CA LYS A 185 6.12 8.65 -0.31
C LYS A 185 6.55 7.62 0.74
N TYR A 186 7.75 7.08 0.59
CA TYR A 186 8.28 5.96 1.37
C TYR A 186 9.63 6.28 2.02
N VAL A 187 10.01 7.54 2.19
CA VAL A 187 11.29 7.91 2.81
C VAL A 187 11.19 7.73 4.33
N GLU A 188 12.06 6.93 4.92
CA GLU A 188 12.20 6.84 6.38
C GLU A 188 13.20 7.88 6.90
N ALA A 189 14.36 7.98 6.25
CA ALA A 189 15.46 8.83 6.65
C ALA A 189 16.22 9.35 5.43
N PHE A 190 16.75 10.56 5.55
CA PHE A 190 17.68 11.19 4.60
C PHE A 190 18.79 11.84 5.44
N SER A 191 20.05 11.48 5.20
CA SER A 191 21.21 12.11 5.79
C SER A 191 22.24 12.51 4.73
N ILE A 192 23.06 13.50 5.08
CA ILE A 192 24.16 13.99 4.24
C ILE A 192 25.42 14.16 5.09
N GLU A 193 26.57 13.84 4.50
CA GLU A 193 27.86 13.76 5.18
C GLU A 193 28.93 14.32 4.22
N SER A 194 29.77 15.28 4.63
CA SER A 194 30.92 15.66 3.80
C SER A 194 32.01 14.61 3.92
N MET A 195 32.69 14.35 2.80
CA MET A 195 33.82 13.42 2.76
C MET A 195 35.19 14.11 2.92
N ASP A 196 35.20 15.44 3.10
CA ASP A 196 36.41 16.28 3.13
C ASP A 196 36.86 16.70 4.53
N ASP A 197 36.19 16.21 5.58
CA ASP A 197 36.27 16.72 6.97
C ASP A 197 35.96 18.23 7.10
N LYS A 198 35.29 18.81 6.09
CA LYS A 198 34.80 20.19 6.07
C LYS A 198 33.37 20.29 6.58
N LYS A 199 32.89 21.53 6.76
CA LYS A 199 31.46 21.80 6.92
C LYS A 199 30.73 21.47 5.61
N LEU A 200 29.48 21.05 5.70
CA LEU A 200 28.65 20.73 4.53
C LEU A 200 28.53 21.86 3.49
N VAL A 201 28.53 23.13 3.93
CA VAL A 201 28.50 24.32 3.07
C VAL A 201 29.81 24.49 2.27
N ASP A 202 30.95 24.11 2.87
CA ASP A 202 32.30 24.22 2.28
C ASP A 202 32.78 22.90 1.62
N ALA A 203 31.93 21.88 1.61
CA ALA A 203 32.22 20.55 1.10
C ALA A 203 32.34 20.57 -0.43
N ILE A 204 33.30 19.81 -0.97
CA ILE A 204 33.40 19.56 -2.42
C ILE A 204 32.75 18.19 -2.72
N TYR A 205 32.97 17.23 -1.83
CA TYR A 205 32.40 15.89 -1.90
C TYR A 205 31.40 15.67 -0.76
N VAL A 206 30.20 15.22 -1.13
CA VAL A 206 29.15 14.83 -0.17
C VAL A 206 28.63 13.43 -0.46
N LYS A 207 28.36 12.71 0.62
CA LYS A 207 27.71 11.41 0.63
C LYS A 207 26.27 11.60 1.07
N VAL A 208 25.34 11.31 0.16
CA VAL A 208 23.89 11.31 0.40
C VAL A 208 23.45 9.88 0.71
N LYS A 209 22.73 9.69 1.83
CA LYS A 209 22.12 8.42 2.21
C LYS A 209 20.62 8.62 2.41
N ILE A 210 19.81 7.79 1.76
CA ILE A 210 18.34 7.82 1.89
C ILE A 210 17.86 6.40 2.12
N ASN A 211 17.12 6.14 3.21
CA ASN A 211 16.46 4.85 3.42
C ASN A 211 15.00 4.93 3.01
N LEU A 212 14.59 4.07 2.06
CA LEU A 212 13.18 3.89 1.74
C LEU A 212 12.59 2.72 2.53
N TYR A 213 11.39 2.91 3.08
CA TYR A 213 10.64 1.94 3.87
C TYR A 213 9.21 1.79 3.33
N TYR A 214 8.84 0.57 2.97
CA TYR A 214 7.47 0.22 2.61
C TYR A 214 7.00 -0.98 3.44
N LYS A 215 5.94 -0.78 4.23
CA LYS A 215 5.14 -1.86 4.84
C LYS A 215 3.77 -1.99 4.19
N LYS A 216 3.35 -3.24 3.92
CA LYS A 216 2.00 -3.62 3.45
C LYS A 216 1.59 -4.93 4.12
N GLY A 217 0.64 -4.86 5.06
CA GLY A 217 0.24 -6.00 5.88
C GLY A 217 1.39 -6.52 6.74
N ILE A 218 1.71 -7.81 6.63
CA ILE A 218 2.84 -8.46 7.31
C ILE A 218 4.17 -8.39 6.54
N THR A 219 4.18 -7.81 5.33
CA THR A 219 5.38 -7.67 4.51
C THR A 219 5.97 -6.28 4.72
N VAL A 220 7.28 -6.24 4.95
CA VAL A 220 8.11 -5.04 5.04
C VAL A 220 9.24 -5.19 4.04
N VAL A 221 9.57 -4.10 3.34
CA VAL A 221 10.69 -3.97 2.42
C VAL A 221 11.39 -2.65 2.75
N GLU A 222 12.71 -2.71 2.84
CA GLU A 222 13.57 -1.54 3.02
C GLU A 222 14.55 -1.49 1.83
N HIS A 223 14.85 -0.30 1.34
CA HIS A 223 15.75 -0.08 0.21
C HIS A 223 16.64 1.14 0.48
N PRO A 224 17.88 0.93 0.96
CA PRO A 224 18.83 2.01 1.18
C PRO A 224 19.46 2.46 -0.15
N ILE A 225 19.60 3.77 -0.29
CA ILE A 225 20.26 4.47 -1.39
C ILE A 225 21.48 5.17 -0.80
N GLU A 226 22.65 4.99 -1.39
CA GLU A 226 23.87 5.72 -1.05
C GLU A 226 24.49 6.25 -2.35
N SER A 227 24.70 7.56 -2.42
CA SER A 227 25.32 8.23 -3.58
C SER A 227 26.41 9.18 -3.11
N ILE A 228 27.53 9.19 -3.82
CA ILE A 228 28.65 10.11 -3.58
C ILE A 228 28.68 11.10 -4.73
N ILE A 229 28.60 12.38 -4.40
CA ILE A 229 28.42 13.46 -5.37
C ILE A 229 29.52 14.50 -5.17
N THR A 230 30.01 15.02 -6.29
CA THR A 230 30.99 16.11 -6.36
C THR A 230 30.28 17.35 -6.90
N PHE A 231 30.44 18.50 -6.25
CA PHE A 231 29.87 19.76 -6.72
C PHE A 231 30.62 20.33 -7.93
N ARG A 232 29.97 21.22 -8.71
CA ARG A 232 30.55 21.84 -9.92
C ARG A 232 31.66 22.87 -9.62
N ASN A 233 31.79 23.29 -8.36
CA ASN A 233 32.57 24.46 -7.96
C ASN A 233 34.08 24.17 -7.90
N GLU A 234 34.76 24.35 -9.04
CA GLU A 234 36.23 24.58 -9.15
C GLU A 234 36.55 26.08 -9.19
#